data_AF-U9U6N0-F1
#
_entry.id   AF-U9U6N0-F1
#
_cell.length_a   1.000
_cell.length_b   1.000
_cell.length_c   1.000
_cell.angle_alpha   90.00
_cell.angle_beta   90.00
_cell.angle_gamma   90.00
#
_symmetry.space_group_name_H-M   'P 1'
#
loop_
_entity.id
_entity.type
_entity.pdbx_description
1 polymer ?
#
loop_
_entity_poly.entity_id
_entity_poly.type
_entity_poly.pdbx_seq_one_letter_code
_entity_poly.pdbx_strand_id
1 'polypeptide(L)'
;MISDLKSKGAPGETRWNSYYEVCSSLLRTQQALQILAINFKPPFSQVRRQAGETPTISREMFEIIDSESFWTNIHLIVEMLYLYCKILDILQKDKARLFQVTHCFAYLFQFWNDHANIQLAARIQVRLEKRWSDWEQPLLLLSCLLHPEY
;
A
#
# COMPACT_ATOMS: atom_id res chain seq x y z
N MET A 1 -15.89 -3.00 17.48
CA MET A 1 -15.95 -1.57 17.87
C MET A 1 -14.81 -0.82 17.18
N ILE A 2 -14.92 -0.65 15.86
CA ILE A 2 -14.04 0.23 15.06
C ILE A 2 -14.99 1.02 14.17
N SER A 3 -15.73 1.91 14.81
CA SER A 3 -16.49 2.96 14.16
C SER A 3 -16.13 4.24 14.91
N ASP A 4 -15.76 5.25 14.12
CA ASP A 4 -15.27 6.56 14.53
C ASP A 4 -13.79 6.63 14.91
N LEU A 5 -12.98 6.96 13.89
CA LEU A 5 -11.97 8.00 14.01
C LEU A 5 -11.70 8.57 12.60
N LYS A 6 -12.54 9.53 12.20
CA LYS A 6 -12.21 10.51 11.15
C LYS A 6 -11.08 11.37 11.70
N SER A 7 -9.83 10.97 11.46
CA SER A 7 -8.63 11.72 11.83
C SER A 7 -8.48 12.95 10.92
N LYS A 8 -8.56 14.16 11.51
CA LYS A 8 -8.16 15.45 10.91
C LYS A 8 -6.70 15.77 11.27
N GLY A 9 -5.80 14.83 11.07
CA GLY A 9 -4.35 15.05 11.13
C GLY A 9 -3.72 14.55 9.84
N ALA A 10 -2.78 15.30 9.26
CA ALA A 10 -2.00 14.80 8.15
C ALA A 10 -1.21 13.58 8.68
N PRO A 11 -1.34 12.38 8.08
CA PRO A 11 -0.57 11.21 8.50
C PRO A 11 0.92 11.53 8.39
N GLY A 12 1.74 11.07 9.35
CA GLY A 12 3.16 11.40 9.38
C GLY A 12 3.86 11.09 8.05
N GLU A 13 4.74 11.95 7.55
CA GLU A 13 5.39 11.74 6.25
C GLU A 13 6.30 10.50 6.30
N THR A 14 5.76 9.36 5.88
CA THR A 14 6.50 8.11 5.74
C THR A 14 6.52 7.69 4.28
N ARG A 15 7.55 6.92 3.91
CA ARG A 15 7.62 6.30 2.57
C ARG A 15 6.37 5.48 2.24
N TRP A 16 5.77 4.82 3.24
CA TRP A 16 4.52 4.07 3.09
C TRP A 16 3.35 4.96 2.66
N ASN A 17 3.20 6.12 3.30
CA ASN A 17 2.18 7.10 2.93
C ASN A 17 2.42 7.66 1.52
N SER A 18 3.68 7.91 1.15
CA SER A 18 4.00 8.34 -0.22
C SER A 18 3.61 7.30 -1.28
N TYR A 19 3.96 6.02 -1.08
CA TYR A 19 3.58 4.96 -2.02
C TYR A 19 2.07 4.76 -2.08
N TYR A 20 1.39 4.80 -0.93
CA TYR A 20 -0.06 4.71 -0.87
C TYR A 20 -0.74 5.83 -1.66
N GLU A 21 -0.28 7.08 -1.48
CA GLU A 21 -0.84 8.22 -2.20
C GLU A 21 -0.55 8.17 -3.70
N VAL A 22 0.66 7.77 -4.10
CA VAL A 22 1.01 7.59 -5.53
C VAL A 22 0.12 6.53 -6.17
N CYS A 23 0.03 5.33 -5.59
CA CYS A 23 -0.80 4.25 -6.14
C CYS A 23 -2.29 4.64 -6.13
N SER A 24 -2.77 5.28 -5.08
CA SER A 24 -4.16 5.76 -5.00
C SER A 24 -4.45 6.86 -6.01
N SER A 25 -3.50 7.74 -6.30
CA SER A 25 -3.62 8.78 -7.32
C SER A 25 -3.64 8.17 -8.72
N LEU A 26 -2.81 7.16 -8.99
CA LEU A 26 -2.83 6.39 -10.24
C LEU A 26 -4.21 5.74 -10.46
N LEU A 27 -4.78 5.06 -9.46
CA LEU A 27 -6.12 4.48 -9.56
C LEU A 27 -7.21 5.54 -9.82
N ARG A 28 -7.17 6.66 -9.10
CA ARG A 28 -8.10 7.79 -9.30
C ARG A 28 -8.05 8.35 -10.72
N THR A 29 -6.90 8.25 -11.39
CA THR A 29 -6.66 8.79 -12.73
C THR A 29 -6.67 7.73 -13.82
N GLN A 30 -6.97 6.46 -13.51
CA GLN A 30 -6.92 5.34 -14.45
C GLN A 30 -7.69 5.61 -15.74
N GLN A 31 -8.97 6.00 -15.64
CA GLN A 31 -9.81 6.25 -16.82
C GLN A 31 -9.27 7.40 -17.67
N ALA A 32 -8.80 8.47 -17.04
CA ALA A 32 -8.21 9.61 -17.75
C ALA A 32 -6.92 9.21 -18.48
N LEU A 33 -6.08 8.38 -17.85
CA LEU A 33 -4.87 7.83 -18.46
C LEU A 33 -5.19 6.90 -19.64
N GLN A 34 -6.23 6.06 -19.53
CA GLN A 34 -6.68 5.19 -20.62
C GLN A 34 -7.19 6.01 -21.82
N ILE A 35 -8.00 7.04 -21.59
CA ILE A 35 -8.47 7.94 -22.64
C ILE A 35 -7.28 8.65 -23.31
N LEU A 36 -6.33 9.14 -22.51
CA LEU A 36 -5.11 9.76 -23.01
C LEU A 36 -4.30 8.77 -23.86
N ALA A 37 -4.11 7.54 -23.41
CA ALA A 37 -3.38 6.51 -24.13
C ALA A 37 -4.04 6.17 -25.48
N ILE A 38 -5.38 6.13 -25.54
CA ILE A 38 -6.13 5.93 -26.78
C ILE A 38 -5.88 7.10 -27.76
N ASN A 39 -5.93 8.35 -27.28
CA ASN A 39 -5.75 9.55 -28.11
C ASN A 39 -4.33 9.69 -28.67
N PHE A 40 -3.32 9.16 -27.96
CA PHE A 40 -1.90 9.25 -28.34
C PHE A 40 -1.30 7.88 -28.69
N LYS A 41 -2.14 6.93 -29.13
CA LYS A 41 -1.77 5.55 -29.40
C LYS A 41 -0.58 5.46 -30.38
N PRO A 42 0.47 4.69 -30.07
CA PRO A 42 1.62 4.55 -30.96
C PRO A 42 1.26 3.79 -32.24
N PRO A 43 1.85 4.14 -33.40
CA PRO A 43 1.64 3.43 -34.64
C PRO A 43 2.23 2.01 -34.58
N PHE A 44 1.58 1.07 -35.28
CA PHE A 44 1.98 -0.34 -35.29
C PHE A 44 3.34 -0.60 -35.96
N SER A 45 3.78 0.28 -36.86
CA SER A 45 5.07 0.20 -37.57
C SER A 45 5.97 1.36 -37.18
N GLN A 46 7.22 1.08 -36.81
CA GLN A 46 8.27 2.09 -36.62
C GLN A 46 8.67 2.68 -37.97
N VAL A 47 7.81 3.50 -38.56
CA VAL A 47 8.21 4.35 -39.69
C VAL A 47 8.99 5.53 -39.11
N ARG A 48 10.12 5.85 -39.74
CA ARG A 48 11.03 6.93 -39.33
C ARG A 48 10.22 8.23 -39.21
N ARG A 49 10.14 8.80 -38.00
CA ARG A 49 9.27 9.96 -37.72
C ARG A 49 9.62 11.12 -38.65
N GLN A 50 8.68 11.56 -39.48
CA GLN A 50 8.82 12.75 -40.31
C GLN A 50 8.46 14.01 -39.50
N ALA A 51 9.04 15.15 -39.88
CA ALA A 51 8.74 16.44 -39.26
C ALA A 51 7.26 16.79 -39.52
N GLY A 52 6.44 16.84 -38.45
CA GLY A 52 5.00 17.10 -38.51
C GLY A 52 4.10 16.01 -37.95
N GLU A 53 4.65 14.88 -37.48
CA GLU A 53 3.87 13.80 -36.88
C GLU A 53 3.21 14.20 -35.55
N THR A 54 1.99 13.69 -35.32
CA THR A 54 1.28 13.84 -34.06
C THR A 54 2.10 13.22 -32.92
N PRO A 55 2.18 13.88 -31.74
CA PRO A 55 2.85 13.29 -30.59
C PRO A 55 2.20 11.96 -30.24
N THR A 56 3.02 10.96 -29.88
CA THR A 56 2.57 9.62 -29.49
C THR A 56 3.26 9.24 -28.19
N ILE A 57 2.57 8.49 -27.34
CA ILE A 57 3.20 7.88 -26.17
C ILE A 57 4.05 6.69 -26.58
N SER A 58 5.01 6.28 -25.75
CA SER A 58 5.80 5.09 -26.04
C SER A 58 4.93 3.84 -26.00
N ARG A 59 5.34 2.82 -26.74
CA ARG A 59 4.62 1.54 -26.80
C ARG A 59 4.55 0.87 -25.44
N GLU A 60 5.64 0.92 -24.68
CA GLU A 60 5.72 0.35 -23.33
C GLU A 60 4.73 1.04 -22.39
N MET A 61 4.63 2.38 -22.45
CA MET A 61 3.66 3.14 -21.63
C MET A 61 2.22 2.80 -22.01
N PHE A 62 1.92 2.70 -23.31
CA PHE A 62 0.59 2.30 -23.78
C PHE A 62 0.23 0.91 -23.26
N GLU A 63 1.14 -0.06 -23.41
CA GLU A 63 0.92 -1.45 -22.97
C GLU A 63 0.72 -1.56 -21.44
N ILE A 64 1.42 -0.75 -20.64
CA ILE A 64 1.20 -0.68 -19.19
C ILE A 64 -0.17 -0.09 -18.85
N ILE A 65 -0.55 1.04 -19.46
CA ILE A 65 -1.82 1.73 -19.18
C ILE A 65 -3.02 0.89 -19.64
N ASP A 66 -2.88 0.12 -20.72
CA ASP A 66 -3.93 -0.75 -21.26
C ASP A 66 -4.04 -2.10 -20.51
N SER A 67 -3.04 -2.47 -19.70
CA SER A 67 -3.00 -3.76 -19.01
C SER A 67 -3.97 -3.83 -17.83
N GLU A 68 -4.98 -4.69 -17.92
CA GLU A 68 -5.86 -5.01 -16.79
C GLU A 68 -5.07 -5.54 -15.58
N SER A 69 -4.12 -6.45 -15.82
CA SER A 69 -3.31 -7.05 -14.75
C SER A 69 -2.48 -6.02 -14.00
N PHE A 70 -2.00 -4.97 -14.67
CA PHE A 70 -1.30 -3.87 -14.01
C PHE A 70 -2.23 -3.16 -13.02
N TRP A 71 -3.43 -2.79 -13.46
CA TRP A 71 -4.40 -2.10 -12.59
C TRP A 71 -4.89 -2.96 -11.44
N THR A 72 -5.18 -4.24 -11.67
CA THR A 72 -5.50 -5.21 -10.61
C THR A 72 -4.39 -5.28 -9.56
N ASN A 73 -3.13 -5.32 -9.99
CA ASN A 73 -1.98 -5.33 -9.08
C ASN A 73 -1.84 -4.02 -8.30
N ILE A 74 -2.09 -2.86 -8.92
CA ILE A 74 -2.10 -1.58 -8.19
C ILE A 74 -3.21 -1.55 -7.14
N HIS A 75 -4.41 -2.07 -7.44
CA HIS A 75 -5.48 -2.20 -6.45
C HIS A 75 -5.05 -3.03 -5.24
N LEU A 76 -4.47 -4.21 -5.47
CA LEU A 76 -3.95 -5.07 -4.40
C LEU A 76 -2.88 -4.35 -3.55
N ILE A 77 -1.98 -3.61 -4.20
CA ILE A 77 -0.95 -2.83 -3.50
C ILE A 77 -1.59 -1.75 -2.62
N VAL A 78 -2.60 -1.03 -3.11
CA VAL A 78 -3.30 0.01 -2.34
C VAL A 78 -4.01 -0.56 -1.12
N GLU A 79 -4.71 -1.68 -1.27
CA GLU A 79 -5.37 -2.38 -0.15
C GLU A 79 -4.36 -2.79 0.93
N MET A 80 -3.23 -3.37 0.51
CA MET A 80 -2.15 -3.72 1.42
C MET A 80 -1.57 -2.49 2.12
N LEU A 81 -1.19 -1.45 1.36
CA LEU A 81 -0.56 -0.25 1.90
C LEU A 81 -1.49 0.49 2.87
N TYR A 82 -2.79 0.54 2.59
CA TYR A 82 -3.78 1.19 3.45
C TYR A 82 -3.72 0.67 4.89
N LEU A 83 -3.63 -0.66 5.06
CA LEU A 83 -3.52 -1.29 6.37
C LEU A 83 -2.26 -0.82 7.12
N TYR A 84 -1.11 -0.82 6.45
CA TYR A 84 0.15 -0.35 7.03
C TYR A 84 0.11 1.14 7.38
N CYS A 85 -0.45 1.98 6.50
CA CYS A 85 -0.63 3.41 6.76
C CYS A 85 -1.51 3.66 8.00
N LYS A 86 -2.57 2.87 8.20
CA LYS A 86 -3.42 2.97 9.41
C LYS A 86 -2.70 2.59 10.69
N ILE A 87 -1.89 1.53 10.65
CA ILE A 87 -1.07 1.13 11.80
C ILE A 87 -0.03 2.20 12.12
N LEU A 88 0.62 2.75 11.10
CA LEU A 88 1.58 3.84 11.30
C LEU A 88 0.91 5.08 11.90
N ASP A 89 -0.29 5.46 11.43
CA ASP A 89 -1.05 6.56 12.03
C ASP A 89 -1.36 6.32 13.52
N ILE A 90 -1.60 5.08 13.94
CA ILE A 90 -1.77 4.74 15.37
C ILE A 90 -0.45 4.91 16.12
N LEU A 91 0.63 4.32 15.61
CA LEU A 91 1.92 4.24 16.31
C LEU A 91 2.71 5.55 16.29
N GLN A 92 2.39 6.47 15.39
CA GLN A 92 3.04 7.78 15.27
C GLN A 92 2.35 8.90 16.06
N LYS A 93 1.21 8.63 16.70
CA LYS A 93 0.55 9.61 17.56
C LYS A 93 1.41 9.90 18.80
N ASP A 94 1.40 11.14 19.26
CA ASP A 94 2.09 11.52 20.51
C ASP A 94 1.61 10.73 21.74
N LYS A 95 0.37 10.23 21.68
CA LYS A 95 -0.25 9.40 22.71
C LYS A 95 -0.11 7.90 22.46
N ALA A 96 0.74 7.50 21.50
CA ALA A 96 1.00 6.10 21.24
C ALA A 96 1.66 5.46 22.46
N ARG A 97 1.10 4.33 22.89
CA ARG A 97 1.54 3.56 24.07
C ARG A 97 2.18 2.26 23.61
N LEU A 98 3.17 1.79 24.36
CA LEU A 98 3.98 0.63 23.98
C LEU A 98 3.15 -0.63 23.67
N PHE A 99 2.10 -0.90 24.44
CA PHE A 99 1.24 -2.07 24.21
C PHE A 99 0.53 -2.03 22.84
N GLN A 100 0.29 -0.84 22.27
CA GLN A 100 -0.33 -0.71 20.94
C GLN A 100 0.56 -1.27 19.84
N VAL A 101 1.88 -1.31 20.04
CA VAL A 101 2.82 -2.00 19.15
C VAL A 101 2.48 -3.49 19.08
N THR A 102 2.31 -4.13 20.24
CA THR A 102 1.94 -5.55 20.34
C THR A 102 0.59 -5.81 19.65
N HIS A 103 -0.42 -4.97 19.87
CA HIS A 103 -1.71 -5.11 19.18
C HIS A 103 -1.60 -4.95 17.67
N CYS A 104 -0.81 -3.98 17.19
CA CYS A 104 -0.63 -3.79 15.76
C CYS A 104 0.07 -4.99 15.11
N PHE A 105 1.06 -5.58 15.78
CA PHE A 105 1.71 -6.82 15.34
C PHE A 105 0.73 -8.00 15.30
N ALA A 106 -0.01 -8.22 16.39
CA ALA A 106 -0.99 -9.30 16.47
C ALA A 106 -2.08 -9.15 15.40
N TYR A 107 -2.58 -7.93 15.21
CA TYR A 107 -3.57 -7.61 14.19
C TYR A 107 -3.03 -7.84 12.77
N LEU A 108 -1.80 -7.41 12.46
CA LEU A 108 -1.17 -7.70 11.17
C LEU A 108 -1.05 -9.20 10.94
N PHE A 109 -0.60 -9.94 11.93
CA PHE A 109 -0.43 -11.38 11.81
C PHE A 109 -1.77 -12.07 11.53
N GLN A 110 -2.82 -11.71 12.26
CA GLN A 110 -4.18 -12.21 12.05
C GLN A 110 -4.73 -11.83 10.67
N PHE A 111 -4.58 -10.57 10.27
CA PHE A 111 -4.99 -10.11 8.93
C PHE A 111 -4.38 -10.97 7.82
N TRP A 112 -3.07 -11.25 7.93
CA TRP A 112 -2.39 -12.10 6.95
C TRP A 112 -2.77 -13.57 7.07
N ASN A 113 -3.07 -14.06 8.26
CA ASN A 113 -3.57 -15.41 8.47
C ASN A 113 -4.89 -15.66 7.72
N ASP A 114 -5.76 -14.65 7.67
CA ASP A 114 -7.08 -14.74 7.05
C ASP A 114 -7.08 -14.32 5.56
N HIS A 115 -5.90 -14.04 4.99
CA HIS A 115 -5.76 -13.51 3.64
C HIS A 115 -5.90 -14.60 2.55
N ALA A 116 -6.67 -14.32 1.49
CA ALA A 116 -6.98 -15.30 0.43
C ALA A 116 -5.73 -15.82 -0.31
N ASN A 117 -4.72 -14.98 -0.53
CA ASN A 117 -3.45 -15.39 -1.12
C ASN A 117 -2.52 -15.99 -0.07
N ILE A 118 -2.60 -17.31 0.11
CA ILE A 118 -1.86 -18.08 1.12
C ILE A 118 -0.33 -17.98 0.91
N GLN A 119 0.14 -18.00 -0.34
CA GLN A 119 1.58 -17.91 -0.63
C GLN A 119 2.15 -16.55 -0.24
N LEU A 120 1.43 -15.47 -0.57
CA LEU A 120 1.82 -14.12 -0.15
C LEU A 120 1.76 -13.98 1.37
N ALA A 121 0.67 -14.44 1.99
CA ALA A 121 0.48 -14.43 3.43
C ALA A 121 1.64 -15.10 4.16
N ALA A 122 2.00 -16.32 3.78
CA ALA A 122 3.12 -17.05 4.38
C ALA A 122 4.44 -16.28 4.29
N ARG A 123 4.73 -15.66 3.13
CA ARG A 123 5.96 -14.85 2.95
C ARG A 123 5.97 -13.60 3.83
N ILE A 124 4.81 -12.98 4.05
CA ILE A 124 4.71 -11.81 4.93
C ILE A 124 4.78 -12.24 6.40
N GLN A 125 4.11 -13.32 6.79
CA GLN A 125 4.16 -13.88 8.14
C GLN A 125 5.59 -14.22 8.58
N VAL A 126 6.37 -14.89 7.74
CA VAL A 126 7.80 -15.17 8.02
C VAL A 126 8.58 -13.89 8.30
N ARG A 127 8.27 -12.79 7.59
CA ARG A 127 8.93 -11.49 7.83
C ARG A 127 8.45 -10.84 9.12
N LEU A 128 7.16 -10.95 9.45
CA LEU A 128 6.60 -10.44 10.70
C LEU A 128 7.18 -11.20 11.91
N GLU A 129 7.25 -12.52 11.85
CA GLU A 129 7.84 -13.38 12.88
C GLU A 129 9.32 -13.07 13.09
N LYS A 130 10.09 -12.95 12.00
CA LYS A 130 11.49 -12.54 12.09
C LYS A 130 11.61 -11.17 12.75
N ARG A 131 10.81 -10.20 12.32
CA ARG A 131 10.83 -8.84 12.89
C ARG A 131 10.45 -8.83 14.37
N TRP A 132 9.47 -9.64 14.75
CA TRP A 132 9.06 -9.83 16.14
C TRP A 132 10.17 -10.48 16.97
N SER A 133 10.89 -11.46 16.42
CA SER A 133 12.05 -12.10 17.07
C SER A 133 13.22 -11.15 17.31
N ASP A 134 13.41 -10.17 16.43
CA ASP A 134 14.49 -9.19 16.52
C ASP A 134 14.18 -8.04 17.49
N TRP A 135 12.98 -7.99 18.08
CA TRP A 135 12.49 -6.90 18.93
C TRP A 135 12.53 -7.26 20.41
N GLU A 136 12.41 -6.24 21.27
CA GLU A 136 12.35 -6.35 22.74
C GLU A 136 11.03 -6.98 23.22
N GLN A 137 10.76 -8.24 22.85
CA GLN A 137 9.53 -8.95 23.16
C GLN A 137 9.16 -8.89 24.65
N PRO A 138 10.09 -9.06 25.62
CA PRO A 138 9.74 -8.99 27.03
C PRO A 138 9.14 -7.63 27.44
N LEU A 139 9.68 -6.52 26.92
CA LEU A 139 9.17 -5.18 27.20
C LEU A 139 7.80 -4.94 26.58
N LEU A 140 7.61 -5.42 25.34
CA LEU A 140 6.32 -5.33 24.64
C LEU A 140 5.23 -6.12 25.35
N LEU A 141 5.54 -7.35 25.77
CA LEU A 141 4.62 -8.19 26.53
C LEU A 141 4.35 -7.62 27.93
N LEU A 142 5.37 -7.13 28.63
CA LEU A 142 5.20 -6.46 29.92
C LEU A 142 4.28 -5.24 29.81
N SER A 143 4.39 -4.46 28.72
CA SER A 143 3.51 -3.31 28.50
C SER A 143 2.04 -3.69 28.34
N CYS A 144 1.75 -4.88 27.80
CA CYS A 144 0.41 -5.44 27.75
C CYS A 144 -0.06 -5.88 29.14
N LEU A 145 0.78 -6.57 29.91
CA LEU A 145 0.46 -7.03 31.27
C LEU A 145 0.19 -5.89 32.26
N LEU A 146 0.85 -4.75 32.06
CA LEU A 146 0.68 -3.56 32.89
C LEU A 146 -0.46 -2.65 32.38
N HIS A 147 -1.15 -3.01 31.29
CA HIS A 147 -2.26 -2.21 30.79
C HIS A 147 -3.50 -2.40 31.68
N PRO A 148 -4.09 -1.34 32.24
CA PRO A 148 -5.14 -1.44 33.27
C PRO A 148 -6.46 -2.05 32.79
N GLU A 149 -6.64 -2.21 31.48
CA GLU A 149 -7.86 -2.78 30.88
C GLU A 149 -7.68 -4.23 30.41
N TYR A 150 -6.50 -4.84 30.62
CA TYR A 150 -6.21 -6.23 30.27
C TYR A 150 -5.97 -7.12 31.49
#